data_AF-A0A933DBB5-F1
#
_entry.id   AF-A0A933DBB5-F1
#
_cell.length_a   1.000
_cell.length_b   1.000
_cell.length_c   1.000
_cell.angle_alpha   90.00
_cell.angle_beta   90.00
_cell.angle_gamma   90.00
#
_symmetry.space_group_name_H-M   'P 1'
#
loop_
_entity.id
_entity.type
_entity.pdbx_description
1 polymer ?
#
loop_
_entity_poly.entity_id
_entity_poly.type
_entity_poly.pdbx_seq_one_letter_code
_entity_poly.pdbx_strand_id
1 'polypeptide(L)'
;MSKYLNQRWLFPLILFSSIAILLCIADRAPLHLKSRFPAVHLEKESYAYLDGVVNRTFPGPFVYRVLIPYTVHIAHSVFPLFDPLTIDFALKTIILMMCQVAFFLYLRNFFTDVHCLACVFLLDVLIGHSLAHFQGPSIIETVDLLNVFFFILALTFIYTNKSITLYITLFLASLNRETIWFVIIVIILHDQLTNRGILRSLLSLSVVSLSYFGLRLMIGMHEFDWFYIRGLVHNIPFISEEFTTRAIVGNLRLAVLLLPMMVIGIYQFKSHPQYLKIASSIIPVFIVAHYLVGIIIESRLWMPLFVVLVPLTINNLIKILRPREEQIPTSPI
;
A
#
# COMPACT_ATOMS: atom_id res chain seq x y z
N MET A 1 -6.20 16.28 31.81
CA MET A 1 -6.33 15.31 30.70
C MET A 1 -5.36 15.58 29.53
N SER A 2 -5.10 16.84 29.13
CA SER A 2 -4.21 17.16 28.00
C SER A 2 -2.71 16.79 28.19
N LYS A 3 -2.14 16.89 29.41
CA LYS A 3 -0.72 16.54 29.65
C LYS A 3 -0.40 15.04 29.46
N TYR A 4 -1.32 14.14 29.81
CA TYR A 4 -1.12 12.69 29.65
C TYR A 4 -1.30 12.21 28.20
N LEU A 5 -2.05 12.98 27.38
CA LEU A 5 -2.16 12.72 25.94
C LEU A 5 -0.84 12.96 25.22
N ASN A 6 -0.07 13.99 25.59
CA ASN A 6 1.20 14.30 24.92
C ASN A 6 2.29 13.25 25.13
N GLN A 7 2.42 12.67 26.32
CA GLN A 7 3.46 11.66 26.58
C GLN A 7 3.21 10.33 25.87
N ARG A 8 1.93 9.94 25.69
CA ARG A 8 1.58 8.67 25.01
C ARG A 8 1.92 8.67 23.52
N TRP A 9 1.93 9.82 22.87
CA TRP A 9 2.23 9.94 21.43
C TRP A 9 3.70 10.17 21.12
N LEU A 10 4.46 10.73 22.07
CA LEU A 10 5.88 11.03 21.86
C LEU A 10 6.69 9.78 21.52
N PHE A 11 6.48 8.69 22.29
CA PHE A 11 7.21 7.44 22.06
C PHE A 11 6.91 6.83 20.67
N PRO A 12 5.65 6.59 20.26
CA PRO A 12 5.36 6.13 18.90
C PRO A 12 5.91 7.03 17.81
N LEU A 13 5.83 8.36 17.95
CA LEU A 13 6.35 9.29 16.94
C LEU A 13 7.86 9.17 16.77
N ILE A 14 8.62 9.08 17.87
CA ILE A 14 10.07 8.89 17.82
C ILE A 14 10.40 7.52 17.20
N LEU A 15 9.69 6.47 17.60
CA LEU A 15 9.88 5.12 17.06
C LEU A 15 9.60 5.07 15.55
N PHE A 16 8.45 5.57 15.12
CA PHE A 16 8.00 5.59 13.72
C PHE A 16 8.93 6.41 12.85
N SER A 17 9.27 7.64 13.27
CA SER A 17 10.23 8.48 12.53
C SER A 17 11.61 7.80 12.40
N SER A 18 12.10 7.16 13.46
CA SER A 18 13.39 6.44 13.42
C SER A 18 13.36 5.26 12.45
N ILE A 19 12.32 4.42 12.52
CA ILE A 19 12.18 3.28 11.61
C ILE A 19 11.98 3.73 10.16
N ALA A 20 11.17 4.78 9.94
CA ALA A 20 10.94 5.33 8.61
C ALA A 20 12.24 5.83 7.95
N ILE A 21 13.08 6.55 8.71
CA ILE A 21 14.40 6.98 8.24
C ILE A 21 15.29 5.78 7.93
N LEU A 22 15.36 4.78 8.82
CA LEU A 22 16.18 3.59 8.60
C LEU A 22 15.76 2.79 7.36
N LEU A 23 14.44 2.63 7.15
CA LEU A 23 13.91 1.96 5.95
C LEU A 23 14.23 2.75 4.68
N CYS A 24 14.09 4.08 4.70
CA CYS A 24 14.46 4.92 3.55
C CYS A 24 15.97 4.88 3.27
N ILE A 25 16.82 4.83 4.30
CA ILE A 25 18.27 4.67 4.13
C ILE A 25 18.59 3.30 3.52
N ALA A 26 17.99 2.23 4.04
CA ALA A 26 18.20 0.87 3.55
C ALA A 26 17.77 0.72 2.08
N ASP A 27 16.62 1.31 1.75
CA ASP A 27 16.07 1.38 0.40
C ASP A 27 16.99 2.17 -0.56
N ARG A 28 17.64 3.24 -0.08
CA ARG A 28 18.61 4.01 -0.87
C ARG A 28 20.01 3.43 -0.95
N ALA A 29 20.37 2.48 -0.09
CA ALA A 29 21.71 1.90 -0.07
C ALA A 29 22.20 1.42 -1.45
N PRO A 30 21.37 0.82 -2.33
CA PRO A 30 21.78 0.45 -3.68
C PRO A 30 22.23 1.62 -4.58
N LEU A 31 21.72 2.84 -4.36
CA LEU A 31 22.15 4.02 -5.11
C LEU A 31 23.63 4.35 -4.85
N HIS A 32 24.11 4.09 -3.63
CA HIS A 32 25.51 4.29 -3.25
C HIS A 32 26.43 3.18 -3.77
N LEU A 33 25.88 2.01 -4.11
CA LEU A 33 26.62 0.88 -4.69
C LEU A 33 27.04 1.12 -6.15
N LYS A 34 26.57 2.18 -6.82
CA LYS A 34 27.04 2.55 -8.18
C LYS A 34 28.53 2.80 -8.27
N SER A 35 29.14 3.27 -7.18
CA SER A 35 30.59 3.42 -7.07
C SER A 35 31.32 2.07 -7.20
N ARG A 36 30.65 0.96 -6.88
CA ARG A 36 31.17 -0.41 -6.95
C ARG A 36 30.68 -1.18 -8.18
N PHE A 37 29.50 -0.84 -8.72
CA PHE A 37 28.89 -1.51 -9.88
C PHE A 37 28.38 -0.49 -10.92
N PRO A 38 29.23 -0.06 -11.87
CA PRO A 38 28.93 1.03 -12.80
C PRO A 38 27.80 0.73 -13.80
N ALA A 39 27.34 -0.52 -13.91
CA ALA A 39 26.21 -0.91 -14.75
C ALA A 39 24.82 -0.46 -14.21
N VAL A 40 24.75 0.07 -12.99
CA VAL A 40 23.49 0.43 -12.32
C VAL A 40 23.15 1.92 -12.55
N HIS A 41 22.15 2.21 -13.38
CA HIS A 41 21.77 3.59 -13.76
C HIS A 41 20.55 4.17 -13.02
N LEU A 42 20.25 3.69 -11.82
CA LEU A 42 19.04 4.04 -11.02
C LEU A 42 18.72 5.53 -10.85
N GLU A 43 19.73 6.42 -10.87
CA GLU A 43 19.50 7.87 -10.76
C GLU A 43 19.03 8.47 -12.08
N LYS A 44 19.68 8.09 -13.18
CA LYS A 44 19.24 8.48 -14.52
C LYS A 44 17.82 7.97 -14.77
N GLU A 45 17.51 6.75 -14.33
CA GLU A 45 16.15 6.19 -14.41
C GLU A 45 15.16 6.97 -13.55
N SER A 46 15.56 7.44 -12.37
CA SER A 46 14.69 8.26 -11.51
C SER A 46 14.42 9.64 -12.10
N TYR A 47 15.44 10.31 -12.65
CA TYR A 47 15.25 11.57 -13.36
C TYR A 47 14.43 11.39 -14.63
N ALA A 48 14.76 10.38 -15.44
CA ALA A 48 14.00 10.04 -16.62
C ALA A 48 12.52 9.84 -16.26
N TYR A 49 12.23 9.03 -15.22
CA TYR A 49 10.88 8.81 -14.70
C TYR A 49 10.16 10.12 -14.35
N LEU A 50 10.78 10.95 -13.52
CA LEU A 50 10.22 12.23 -13.10
C LEU A 50 9.87 13.10 -14.31
N ASP A 51 10.84 13.32 -15.19
CA ASP A 51 10.69 14.18 -16.35
C ASP A 51 9.63 13.63 -17.31
N GLY A 52 9.60 12.32 -17.53
CA GLY A 52 8.64 11.75 -18.45
C GLY A 52 7.20 11.74 -17.91
N VAL A 53 6.99 11.71 -16.58
CA VAL A 53 5.65 11.89 -16.01
C VAL A 53 5.22 13.36 -16.11
N VAL A 54 6.11 14.29 -15.71
CA VAL A 54 5.81 15.74 -15.72
C VAL A 54 5.55 16.24 -17.15
N ASN A 55 6.37 15.80 -18.11
CA ASN A 55 6.25 16.17 -19.52
C ASN A 55 5.28 15.27 -20.31
N ARG A 56 4.62 14.31 -19.65
CA ARG A 56 3.64 13.39 -20.26
C ARG A 56 4.19 12.59 -21.45
N THR A 57 5.43 12.13 -21.34
CA THR A 57 6.09 11.31 -22.38
C THR A 57 6.17 9.83 -22.04
N PHE A 58 5.98 9.42 -20.77
CA PHE A 58 5.87 7.99 -20.46
C PHE A 58 4.55 7.40 -20.95
N PRO A 59 4.54 6.11 -21.35
CA PRO A 59 3.30 5.37 -21.51
C PRO A 59 2.53 5.27 -20.18
N GLY A 60 1.25 4.94 -20.30
CA GLY A 60 0.52 4.44 -19.14
C GLY A 60 1.09 3.08 -18.68
N PRO A 61 0.89 2.69 -17.40
CA PRO A 61 0.13 3.42 -16.40
C PRO A 61 0.95 4.51 -15.68
N PHE A 62 2.25 4.62 -15.97
CA PHE A 62 3.20 5.45 -15.25
C PHE A 62 2.86 6.94 -15.29
N VAL A 63 2.50 7.46 -16.47
CA VAL A 63 2.15 8.89 -16.64
C VAL A 63 0.95 9.34 -15.80
N TYR A 64 0.09 8.41 -15.39
CA TYR A 64 -1.09 8.71 -14.57
C TYR A 64 -0.80 8.77 -13.07
N ARG A 65 0.43 8.48 -12.63
CA ARG A 65 0.83 8.50 -11.21
C ARG A 65 1.31 9.90 -10.83
N VAL A 66 0.40 10.86 -10.75
CA VAL A 66 0.76 12.29 -10.77
C VAL A 66 1.18 12.84 -9.42
N LEU A 67 0.65 12.34 -8.30
CA LEU A 67 0.80 13.04 -7.02
C LEU A 67 2.26 13.20 -6.58
N ILE A 68 3.06 12.13 -6.56
CA ILE A 68 4.45 12.20 -6.11
C ILE A 68 5.35 12.95 -7.12
N PRO A 69 5.37 12.62 -8.42
CA PRO A 69 6.25 13.30 -9.37
C PRO A 69 6.00 14.81 -9.44
N TYR A 70 4.74 15.24 -9.45
CA TYR A 70 4.42 16.67 -9.43
C TYR A 70 4.79 17.31 -8.09
N THR A 71 4.62 16.63 -6.95
CA THR A 71 5.07 17.15 -5.64
C THR A 71 6.58 17.35 -5.62
N VAL A 72 7.35 16.38 -6.11
CA VAL A 72 8.82 16.47 -6.21
C VAL A 72 9.23 17.60 -7.15
N HIS A 73 8.60 17.70 -8.33
CA HIS A 73 8.88 18.75 -9.31
C HIS A 73 8.59 20.17 -8.77
N ILE A 74 7.43 20.36 -8.12
CA ILE A 74 7.06 21.64 -7.50
C ILE A 74 8.03 21.97 -6.37
N ALA A 75 8.33 21.01 -5.48
CA ALA A 75 9.27 21.23 -4.39
C ALA A 75 10.68 21.60 -4.91
N HIS A 76 11.15 20.95 -5.97
CA HIS A 76 12.42 21.29 -6.62
C HIS A 76 12.42 22.70 -7.20
N SER A 77 11.32 23.12 -7.83
CA SER A 77 11.18 24.48 -8.37
C SER A 77 11.22 25.56 -7.28
N VAL A 78 10.73 25.25 -6.08
CA VAL A 78 10.75 26.17 -4.92
C VAL A 78 12.09 26.11 -4.18
N PHE A 79 12.71 24.93 -4.10
CA PHE A 79 13.97 24.69 -3.40
C PHE A 79 15.04 24.08 -4.33
N PRO A 80 15.58 24.85 -5.30
CA PRO A 80 16.50 24.33 -6.32
C PRO A 80 17.87 23.90 -5.78
N LEU A 81 18.16 24.17 -4.50
CA LEU A 81 19.38 23.71 -3.81
C LEU A 81 19.36 22.21 -3.50
N PHE A 82 18.17 21.60 -3.41
CA PHE A 82 18.04 20.17 -3.12
C PHE A 82 17.72 19.44 -4.42
N ASP A 83 18.52 18.43 -4.76
CA ASP A 83 18.23 17.61 -5.93
C ASP A 83 16.88 16.86 -5.75
N PRO A 84 16.17 16.54 -6.86
CA PRO A 84 14.90 15.82 -6.81
C PRO A 84 14.94 14.50 -6.04
N LEU A 85 16.08 13.79 -5.99
CA LEU A 85 16.19 12.59 -5.17
C LEU A 85 16.22 12.97 -3.69
N THR A 86 16.99 13.96 -3.25
CA THR A 86 16.96 14.40 -1.85
C THR A 86 15.54 14.79 -1.41
N ILE A 87 14.79 15.46 -2.27
CA ILE A 87 13.37 15.79 -2.02
C ILE A 87 12.51 14.53 -1.92
N ASP A 88 12.64 13.59 -2.86
CA ASP A 88 11.92 12.31 -2.83
C ASP A 88 12.24 11.49 -1.56
N PHE A 89 13.48 11.51 -1.07
CA PHE A 89 13.85 10.84 0.19
C PHE A 89 13.08 11.39 1.39
N ALA A 90 13.06 12.72 1.51
CA ALA A 90 12.36 13.39 2.60
C ALA A 90 10.86 13.08 2.51
N LEU A 91 10.30 13.14 1.30
CA LEU A 91 8.89 12.83 1.05
C LEU A 91 8.57 11.36 1.39
N LYS A 92 9.40 10.41 0.94
CA LYS A 92 9.30 8.97 1.25
C LYS A 92 9.31 8.72 2.76
N THR A 93 10.23 9.38 3.48
CA THR A 93 10.32 9.30 4.95
C THR A 93 9.05 9.80 5.62
N ILE A 94 8.53 10.95 5.20
CA ILE A 94 7.30 11.54 5.74
C ILE A 94 6.11 10.61 5.47
N ILE A 95 5.96 10.12 4.24
CA ILE A 95 4.85 9.23 3.85
C ILE A 95 4.91 7.91 4.63
N LEU A 96 6.10 7.33 4.81
CA LEU A 96 6.25 6.09 5.57
C LEU A 96 5.89 6.30 7.04
N MET A 97 6.31 7.41 7.65
CA MET A 97 5.87 7.79 8.99
C MET A 97 4.34 7.97 9.06
N MET A 98 3.73 8.61 8.05
CA MET A 98 2.28 8.76 7.95
C MET A 98 1.57 7.42 7.80
N CYS A 99 2.13 6.45 7.07
CA CYS A 99 1.62 5.08 6.99
C CYS A 99 1.61 4.42 8.37
N GLN A 100 2.72 4.49 9.10
CA GLN A 100 2.85 3.90 10.44
C GLN A 100 1.84 4.50 11.42
N VAL A 101 1.72 5.83 11.45
CA VAL A 101 0.75 6.54 12.31
C VAL A 101 -0.68 6.18 11.93
N ALA A 102 -1.03 6.24 10.65
CA ALA A 102 -2.37 5.91 10.18
C ALA A 102 -2.73 4.45 10.47
N PHE A 103 -1.78 3.54 10.29
CA PHE A 103 -2.00 2.12 10.53
C PHE A 103 -2.14 1.83 12.03
N PHE A 104 -1.32 2.45 12.87
CA PHE A 104 -1.48 2.39 14.32
C PHE A 104 -2.87 2.86 14.74
N LEU A 105 -3.34 4.02 14.24
CA LEU A 105 -4.67 4.55 14.53
C LEU A 105 -5.79 3.63 14.02
N TYR A 106 -5.63 3.04 12.84
CA TYR A 106 -6.55 2.03 12.30
C TYR A 106 -6.66 0.81 13.21
N LEU A 107 -5.53 0.29 13.69
CA LEU A 107 -5.44 -0.92 14.50
C LEU A 107 -5.98 -0.76 15.92
N ARG A 108 -5.90 0.45 16.50
CA ARG A 108 -6.46 0.74 17.84
C ARG A 108 -7.98 0.59 17.92
N ASN A 109 -8.66 0.46 16.79
CA ASN A 109 -10.06 0.09 16.73
C ASN A 109 -10.32 -1.38 17.10
N PHE A 110 -9.30 -2.24 17.06
CA PHE A 110 -9.42 -3.69 17.22
C PHE A 110 -8.50 -4.26 18.30
N PHE A 111 -7.34 -3.64 18.54
CA PHE A 111 -6.29 -4.20 19.38
C PHE A 111 -5.80 -3.22 20.44
N THR A 112 -5.10 -3.74 21.46
CA THR A 112 -4.41 -2.90 22.46
C THR A 112 -3.17 -2.24 21.85
N ASP A 113 -2.67 -1.18 22.48
CA ASP A 113 -1.53 -0.39 21.96
C ASP A 113 -0.28 -1.26 21.67
N VAL A 114 0.02 -2.26 22.51
CA VAL A 114 1.17 -3.18 22.31
C VAL A 114 1.00 -4.01 21.04
N HIS A 115 -0.18 -4.58 20.82
CA HIS A 115 -0.46 -5.35 19.61
C HIS A 115 -0.47 -4.45 18.37
N CYS A 116 -0.95 -3.21 18.49
CA CYS A 116 -0.89 -2.23 17.41
C CYS A 116 0.57 -1.93 17.01
N LEU A 117 1.47 -1.74 17.99
CA LEU A 117 2.90 -1.57 17.72
C LEU A 117 3.51 -2.79 17.03
N ALA A 118 3.16 -4.00 17.47
CA ALA A 118 3.62 -5.25 16.83
C ALA A 118 3.14 -5.37 15.37
N CYS A 119 1.89 -4.99 15.09
CA CYS A 119 1.36 -4.93 13.73
C CYS A 119 2.12 -3.90 12.86
N VAL A 120 2.38 -2.70 13.39
CA VAL A 120 3.12 -1.66 12.65
C VAL A 120 4.54 -2.14 12.34
N PHE A 121 5.22 -2.73 13.32
CA PHE A 121 6.54 -3.32 13.12
C PHE A 121 6.52 -4.42 12.05
N LEU A 122 5.51 -5.30 12.06
CA LEU A 122 5.35 -6.32 11.02
C LEU A 122 5.12 -5.68 9.65
N LEU A 123 4.28 -4.64 9.55
CA LEU A 123 4.08 -3.88 8.31
C LEU A 123 5.40 -3.29 7.80
N ASP A 124 6.20 -2.69 8.69
CA ASP A 124 7.51 -2.12 8.36
C ASP A 124 8.49 -3.17 7.82
N VAL A 125 8.52 -4.37 8.40
CA VAL A 125 9.32 -5.49 7.90
C VAL A 125 8.88 -5.89 6.49
N LEU A 126 7.57 -6.01 6.25
CA LEU A 126 7.02 -6.39 4.95
C LEU A 126 7.27 -5.32 3.87
N ILE A 127 7.14 -4.04 4.23
CA ILE A 127 7.47 -2.90 3.36
C ILE A 127 8.97 -2.91 3.05
N GLY A 128 9.82 -2.98 4.07
CA GLY A 128 11.27 -3.01 3.90
C GLY A 128 11.75 -4.15 3.01
N HIS A 129 11.18 -5.35 3.20
CA HIS A 129 11.45 -6.49 2.32
C HIS A 129 11.02 -6.21 0.87
N SER A 130 9.82 -5.64 0.68
CA SER A 130 9.27 -5.38 -0.65
C SER A 130 10.05 -4.32 -1.42
N LEU A 131 10.56 -3.30 -0.71
CA LEU A 131 11.41 -2.25 -1.25
C LEU A 131 12.81 -2.77 -1.59
N ALA A 132 13.46 -3.49 -0.67
CA ALA A 132 14.82 -3.99 -0.88
C ALA A 132 14.99 -4.97 -2.06
N HIS A 133 13.90 -5.57 -2.54
CA HIS A 133 13.95 -6.60 -3.58
C HIS A 133 13.65 -6.09 -4.99
N PHE A 134 13.03 -4.92 -5.11
CA PHE A 134 12.75 -4.30 -6.40
C PHE A 134 13.70 -3.13 -6.60
N GLN A 135 14.64 -3.26 -7.54
CA GLN A 135 15.53 -2.17 -7.91
C GLN A 135 14.81 -1.33 -8.98
N GLY A 136 14.13 -0.27 -8.55
CA GLY A 136 13.43 0.64 -9.45
C GLY A 136 13.75 2.11 -9.19
N PRO A 137 13.14 3.01 -9.98
CA PRO A 137 13.15 4.44 -9.67
C PRO A 137 12.57 4.69 -8.27
N SER A 138 13.34 5.33 -7.39
CA SER A 138 12.94 5.61 -6.00
C SER A 138 11.58 6.31 -5.90
N ILE A 139 11.29 7.20 -6.85
CA ILE A 139 10.03 7.96 -6.93
C ILE A 139 8.82 7.04 -7.12
N ILE A 140 8.97 5.94 -7.86
CA ILE A 140 7.91 4.96 -8.09
C ILE A 140 7.55 4.22 -6.80
N GLU A 141 8.54 3.93 -5.95
CA GLU A 141 8.29 3.28 -4.65
C GLU A 141 7.59 4.24 -3.68
N THR A 142 7.94 5.53 -3.70
CA THR A 142 7.24 6.57 -2.94
C THR A 142 5.76 6.65 -3.32
N VAL A 143 5.42 6.48 -4.61
CA VAL A 143 4.04 6.37 -5.09
C VAL A 143 3.30 5.19 -4.46
N ASP A 144 3.96 4.04 -4.33
CA ASP A 144 3.35 2.84 -3.75
C ASP A 144 3.09 3.00 -2.25
N LEU A 145 4.02 3.62 -1.53
CA LEU A 145 3.83 3.96 -0.12
C LEU A 145 2.67 4.94 0.07
N LEU A 146 2.55 5.95 -0.79
CA LEU A 146 1.41 6.88 -0.74
C LEU A 146 0.08 6.14 -0.98
N ASN A 147 0.09 5.14 -1.87
CA ASN A 147 -1.07 4.29 -2.10
C ASN A 147 -1.41 3.45 -0.86
N VAL A 148 -0.42 2.88 -0.16
CA VAL A 148 -0.63 2.17 1.12
C VAL A 148 -1.24 3.12 2.16
N PHE A 149 -0.72 4.34 2.29
CA PHE A 149 -1.27 5.36 3.19
C PHE A 149 -2.75 5.62 2.91
N PHE A 150 -3.11 5.90 1.66
CA PHE A 150 -4.51 6.13 1.31
C PHE A 150 -5.39 4.91 1.50
N PHE A 151 -4.86 3.71 1.26
CA PHE A 151 -5.57 2.46 1.49
C PHE A 151 -5.93 2.31 2.99
N ILE A 152 -4.97 2.56 3.89
CA ILE A 152 -5.18 2.56 5.34
C ILE A 152 -6.23 3.61 5.74
N LEU A 153 -6.11 4.84 5.23
CA LEU A 153 -7.06 5.91 5.54
C LEU A 153 -8.48 5.56 5.06
N ALA A 154 -8.61 4.99 3.87
CA ALA A 154 -9.90 4.62 3.32
C ALA A 154 -10.57 3.54 4.19
N LEU A 155 -9.86 2.47 4.56
CA LEU A 155 -10.36 1.46 5.50
C LEU A 155 -10.73 2.09 6.86
N THR A 156 -9.91 3.00 7.38
CA THR A 156 -10.19 3.72 8.63
C THR A 156 -11.47 4.55 8.55
N PHE A 157 -11.69 5.28 7.45
CA PHE A 157 -12.87 6.12 7.28
C PHE A 157 -14.14 5.35 6.95
N ILE A 158 -14.04 4.17 6.35
CA ILE A 158 -15.17 3.23 6.24
C ILE A 158 -15.58 2.76 7.63
N TYR A 159 -14.63 2.30 8.44
CA TYR A 159 -14.89 1.82 9.80
C TYR A 159 -15.49 2.91 10.70
N THR A 160 -14.85 4.09 10.72
CA THR A 160 -15.30 5.24 11.54
C THR A 160 -16.45 6.02 10.92
N ASN A 161 -16.92 5.60 9.74
CA ASN A 161 -18.07 6.18 9.05
C ASN A 161 -17.95 7.69 8.74
N LYS A 162 -16.76 8.14 8.36
CA LYS A 162 -16.50 9.54 7.98
C LYS A 162 -16.56 9.68 6.45
N SER A 163 -17.79 9.79 5.90
CA SER A 163 -18.01 9.74 4.45
C SER A 163 -17.31 10.85 3.66
N ILE A 164 -17.29 12.09 4.15
CA ILE A 164 -16.67 13.21 3.42
C ILE A 164 -15.16 12.99 3.29
N THR A 165 -14.48 12.65 4.40
CA THR A 165 -13.04 12.36 4.37
C THR A 165 -12.73 11.10 3.57
N LEU A 166 -13.61 10.09 3.60
CA LEU A 166 -13.52 8.93 2.72
C LEU A 166 -13.52 9.35 1.24
N TYR A 167 -14.46 10.19 0.81
CA TYR A 167 -14.54 10.62 -0.60
C TYR A 167 -13.31 11.41 -1.02
N ILE A 168 -12.80 12.30 -0.17
CA ILE A 168 -11.55 13.03 -0.43
C ILE A 168 -10.38 12.03 -0.57
N THR A 169 -10.26 11.06 0.34
CA THR A 169 -9.23 10.02 0.25
C THR A 169 -9.35 9.21 -1.03
N LEU A 170 -10.56 8.76 -1.40
CA LEU A 170 -10.79 7.99 -2.62
C LEU A 170 -10.43 8.79 -3.88
N PHE A 171 -10.76 10.08 -3.91
CA PHE A 171 -10.39 10.99 -4.99
C PHE A 171 -8.86 11.15 -5.09
N LEU A 172 -8.16 11.42 -3.99
CA LEU A 172 -6.70 11.56 -4.03
C LEU A 172 -6.00 10.25 -4.38
N ALA A 173 -6.46 9.14 -3.81
CA ALA A 173 -5.86 7.82 -4.04
C ALA A 173 -5.95 7.37 -5.51
N SER A 174 -7.07 7.66 -6.16
CA SER A 174 -7.30 7.31 -7.57
C SER A 174 -6.49 8.15 -8.56
N LEU A 175 -6.06 9.35 -8.16
CA LEU A 175 -5.04 10.13 -8.88
C LEU A 175 -3.62 9.53 -8.74
N ASN A 176 -3.42 8.60 -7.81
CA ASN A 176 -2.14 7.98 -7.54
C ASN A 176 -2.05 6.56 -8.13
N ARG A 177 -3.01 5.69 -7.79
CA ARG A 177 -3.06 4.29 -8.25
C ARG A 177 -4.47 3.72 -8.33
N GLU A 178 -4.65 2.78 -9.24
CA GLU A 178 -5.88 2.01 -9.46
C GLU A 178 -6.21 1.00 -8.34
N THR A 179 -5.26 0.66 -7.47
CA THR A 179 -5.51 -0.29 -6.37
C THR A 179 -6.57 0.18 -5.37
N ILE A 180 -6.91 1.49 -5.34
CA ILE A 180 -8.00 1.98 -4.50
C ILE A 180 -9.37 1.42 -4.91
N TRP A 181 -9.54 0.97 -6.17
CA TRP A 181 -10.78 0.35 -6.63
C TRP A 181 -11.18 -0.87 -5.80
N PHE A 182 -10.22 -1.61 -5.25
CA PHE A 182 -10.52 -2.75 -4.38
C PHE A 182 -11.24 -2.35 -3.08
N VAL A 183 -11.07 -1.12 -2.61
CA VAL A 183 -11.75 -0.62 -1.41
C VAL A 183 -13.26 -0.47 -1.63
N ILE A 184 -13.71 -0.28 -2.88
CA ILE A 184 -15.14 -0.19 -3.22
C ILE A 184 -15.89 -1.46 -2.81
N ILE A 185 -15.25 -2.64 -2.91
CA ILE A 185 -15.83 -3.92 -2.48
C ILE A 185 -16.14 -3.89 -0.98
N VAL A 186 -15.19 -3.38 -0.17
CA VAL A 186 -15.38 -3.23 1.27
C VAL A 186 -16.50 -2.25 1.58
N ILE A 187 -16.60 -1.14 0.84
CA ILE A 187 -17.66 -0.15 1.03
C ILE A 187 -19.04 -0.78 0.81
N ILE A 188 -19.21 -1.49 -0.31
CA ILE A 188 -20.47 -2.15 -0.69
C ILE A 188 -20.88 -3.17 0.37
N LEU A 189 -19.97 -4.08 0.72
CA LEU A 189 -20.25 -5.13 1.70
C LEU A 189 -20.53 -4.55 3.10
N HIS A 190 -19.80 -3.50 3.50
CA HIS A 190 -20.05 -2.81 4.76
C HIS A 190 -21.39 -2.07 4.78
N ASP A 191 -21.77 -1.41 3.68
CA ASP A 191 -23.07 -0.71 3.57
C ASP A 191 -24.25 -1.67 3.61
N GLN A 192 -24.15 -2.81 2.96
CA GLN A 192 -25.17 -3.87 2.99
C GLN A 192 -25.38 -4.40 4.41
N LEU A 193 -24.30 -4.63 5.15
CA LEU A 193 -24.38 -5.18 6.51
C LEU A 193 -24.81 -4.15 7.56
N THR A 194 -24.59 -2.86 7.31
CA THR A 194 -24.94 -1.77 8.25
C THR A 194 -26.21 -1.01 7.86
N ASN A 195 -26.93 -1.44 6.82
CA ASN A 195 -28.13 -0.80 6.28
C ASN A 195 -27.97 0.70 5.99
N ARG A 196 -26.77 1.13 5.59
CA ARG A 196 -26.46 2.56 5.34
C ARG A 196 -26.90 3.08 3.96
N GLY A 197 -27.60 2.23 3.20
CA GLY A 197 -28.14 2.54 1.89
C GLY A 197 -27.09 2.50 0.78
N ILE A 198 -27.56 2.23 -0.45
CA ILE A 198 -26.72 2.09 -1.65
C ILE A 198 -26.05 3.41 -2.09
N LEU A 199 -26.56 4.56 -1.62
CA LEU A 199 -26.11 5.88 -2.04
C LEU A 199 -24.63 6.13 -1.73
N ARG A 200 -24.14 5.74 -0.54
CA ARG A 200 -22.72 5.92 -0.17
C ARG A 200 -21.80 5.11 -1.08
N SER A 201 -22.19 3.88 -1.39
CA SER A 201 -21.46 3.01 -2.32
C SER A 201 -21.44 3.59 -3.74
N LEU A 202 -22.58 4.09 -4.24
CA LEU A 202 -22.66 4.74 -5.56
C LEU A 202 -21.82 6.01 -5.62
N LEU A 203 -21.87 6.87 -4.60
CA LEU A 203 -21.04 8.07 -4.55
C LEU A 203 -19.56 7.73 -4.50
N SER A 204 -19.17 6.71 -3.72
CA SER A 204 -17.77 6.24 -3.67
C SER A 204 -17.29 5.75 -5.03
N LEU A 205 -18.11 4.95 -5.71
CA LEU A 205 -17.83 4.46 -7.06
C LEU A 205 -17.71 5.61 -8.06
N SER A 206 -18.62 6.58 -8.02
CA SER A 206 -18.58 7.77 -8.88
C SER A 206 -17.32 8.60 -8.63
N VAL A 207 -16.94 8.83 -7.38
CA VAL A 207 -15.73 9.59 -7.03
C VAL A 207 -14.49 8.91 -7.59
N VAL A 208 -14.32 7.60 -7.40
CA VAL A 208 -13.18 6.84 -7.93
C VAL A 208 -13.20 6.78 -9.46
N SER A 209 -14.37 6.60 -10.07
CA SER A 209 -14.51 6.53 -11.53
C SER A 209 -14.19 7.87 -12.19
N LEU A 210 -14.78 8.96 -11.72
CA LEU A 210 -14.62 10.30 -12.30
C LEU A 210 -13.18 10.80 -12.21
N SER A 211 -12.51 10.58 -11.08
CA SER A 211 -11.10 10.90 -10.90
C SER A 211 -10.19 10.04 -11.79
N TYR A 212 -10.40 8.73 -11.80
CA TYR A 212 -9.61 7.80 -12.60
C TYR A 212 -9.72 8.06 -14.11
N PHE A 213 -10.94 8.21 -14.62
CA PHE A 213 -11.18 8.45 -16.05
C PHE A 213 -10.93 9.92 -16.41
N GLY A 214 -11.29 10.86 -15.54
CA GLY A 214 -11.03 12.29 -15.76
C GLY A 214 -9.56 12.59 -15.92
N LEU A 215 -8.69 12.04 -15.04
CA LEU A 215 -7.24 12.19 -15.17
C LEU A 215 -6.71 11.63 -16.50
N ARG A 216 -7.19 10.46 -16.92
CA ARG A 216 -6.77 9.82 -18.19
C ARG A 216 -7.22 10.60 -19.41
N LEU A 217 -8.43 11.16 -19.39
CA LEU A 217 -8.92 12.01 -20.46
C LEU A 217 -8.12 13.31 -20.56
N MET A 218 -7.70 13.88 -19.42
CA MET A 218 -6.90 15.12 -19.39
C MET A 218 -5.45 14.94 -19.84
N ILE A 219 -4.84 13.78 -19.54
CA ILE A 219 -3.46 13.47 -19.94
C ILE A 219 -3.42 12.92 -21.38
N GLY A 220 -4.47 12.21 -21.79
CA GLY A 220 -4.53 11.45 -23.03
C GLY A 220 -4.47 9.95 -22.74
N MET A 221 -5.26 9.17 -23.46
CA MET A 221 -5.18 7.71 -23.40
C MET A 221 -4.00 7.25 -24.24
N HIS A 222 -2.91 6.86 -23.58
CA HIS A 222 -1.84 6.12 -24.24
C HIS A 222 -2.28 4.66 -24.44
N GLU A 223 -1.70 3.98 -25.43
CA GLU A 223 -2.07 2.61 -25.79
C GLU A 223 -2.16 1.72 -24.55
N PHE A 224 -3.27 0.98 -24.43
CA PHE A 224 -3.59 0.13 -23.28
C PHE A 224 -2.76 -1.17 -23.31
N ASP A 225 -1.44 -1.04 -23.34
CA ASP A 225 -0.56 -2.19 -23.56
C ASP A 225 -0.65 -3.24 -22.43
N TRP A 226 -1.09 -2.84 -21.24
CA TRP A 226 -1.22 -3.74 -20.08
C TRP A 226 -2.47 -4.63 -20.11
N PHE A 227 -3.46 -4.35 -20.97
CA PHE A 227 -4.65 -5.21 -21.11
C PHE A 227 -4.47 -6.32 -22.15
N TYR A 228 -3.32 -6.38 -22.83
CA TYR A 228 -3.04 -7.44 -23.78
C TYR A 228 -2.64 -8.75 -23.10
N ILE A 229 -2.90 -9.86 -23.80
CA ILE A 229 -2.47 -11.21 -23.46
C ILE A 229 -0.98 -11.27 -23.06
N ARG A 230 -0.13 -10.38 -23.59
CA ARG A 230 1.29 -10.28 -23.22
C ARG A 230 1.53 -10.07 -21.72
N GLY A 231 0.71 -9.25 -21.05
CA GLY A 231 0.83 -9.02 -19.60
C GLY A 231 0.62 -10.30 -18.79
N LEU A 232 -0.40 -11.09 -19.15
CA LEU A 232 -0.69 -12.40 -18.56
C LEU A 232 0.50 -13.37 -18.70
N VAL A 233 1.13 -13.38 -19.88
CA VAL A 233 2.25 -14.27 -20.19
C VAL A 233 3.47 -14.01 -19.29
N HIS A 234 3.69 -12.77 -18.85
CA HIS A 234 4.82 -12.46 -17.95
C HIS A 234 4.64 -13.00 -16.53
N ASN A 235 3.40 -13.25 -16.10
CA ASN A 235 3.10 -13.72 -14.74
C ASN A 235 3.06 -15.25 -14.62
N ILE A 236 2.74 -15.94 -15.71
CA ILE A 236 2.53 -17.39 -15.70
C ILE A 236 3.86 -18.07 -16.04
N PRO A 237 4.44 -18.84 -15.10
CA PRO A 237 5.66 -19.57 -15.40
C PRO A 237 5.44 -20.56 -16.55
N PHE A 238 6.49 -20.86 -17.31
CA PHE A 238 6.51 -21.81 -18.42
C PHE A 238 5.85 -21.36 -19.73
N ILE A 239 5.25 -20.16 -19.80
CA ILE A 239 4.75 -19.63 -21.08
C ILE A 239 5.87 -19.01 -21.92
N SER A 240 6.90 -18.43 -21.30
CA SER A 240 8.11 -18.04 -22.02
C SER A 240 9.38 -18.39 -21.24
N GLU A 241 10.38 -18.90 -21.94
CA GLU A 241 11.64 -19.35 -21.33
C GLU A 241 12.37 -18.19 -20.66
N GLU A 242 12.38 -17.01 -21.28
CA GLU A 242 13.05 -15.80 -20.77
C GLU A 242 12.47 -15.30 -19.43
N PHE A 243 11.15 -15.42 -19.23
CA PHE A 243 10.47 -14.91 -18.03
C PHE A 243 10.21 -15.99 -16.97
N THR A 244 10.34 -17.28 -17.30
CA THR A 244 9.99 -18.38 -16.40
C THR A 244 10.75 -18.31 -15.08
N THR A 245 12.07 -18.14 -15.09
CA THR A 245 12.86 -18.07 -13.85
C THR A 245 12.46 -16.86 -13.00
N ARG A 246 12.25 -15.69 -13.62
CA ARG A 246 11.83 -14.47 -12.90
C ARG A 246 10.43 -14.63 -12.29
N ALA A 247 9.50 -15.20 -13.03
CA ALA A 247 8.14 -15.48 -12.56
C ALA A 247 8.15 -16.49 -11.40
N ILE A 248 8.90 -17.60 -11.50
CA ILE A 248 9.01 -18.60 -10.42
C ILE A 248 9.60 -17.95 -9.16
N VAL A 249 10.71 -17.22 -9.28
CA VAL A 249 11.36 -16.56 -8.14
C VAL A 249 10.44 -15.52 -7.51
N GLY A 250 9.75 -14.70 -8.31
CA GLY A 250 8.78 -13.73 -7.83
C GLY A 250 7.62 -14.38 -7.07
N ASN A 251 7.02 -15.43 -7.64
CA ASN A 251 5.95 -16.18 -7.00
C ASN A 251 6.40 -16.89 -5.71
N LEU A 252 7.59 -17.47 -5.68
CA LEU A 252 8.15 -18.10 -4.48
C LEU A 252 8.37 -17.07 -3.37
N ARG A 253 8.91 -15.89 -3.70
CA ARG A 253 9.05 -14.78 -2.73
C ARG A 253 7.70 -14.36 -2.18
N LEU A 254 6.71 -14.17 -3.05
CA LEU A 254 5.37 -13.82 -2.64
C LEU A 254 4.75 -14.90 -1.74
N ALA A 255 4.92 -16.17 -2.08
CA ALA A 255 4.44 -17.29 -1.28
C ALA A 255 5.09 -17.29 0.11
N VAL A 256 6.42 -17.13 0.20
CA VAL A 256 7.13 -17.04 1.49
C VAL A 256 6.63 -15.86 2.32
N LEU A 257 6.35 -14.72 1.69
CA LEU A 257 5.90 -13.50 2.36
C LEU A 257 4.44 -13.56 2.82
N LEU A 258 3.53 -13.96 1.93
CA LEU A 258 2.09 -13.86 2.14
C LEU A 258 1.44 -15.15 2.65
N LEU A 259 1.91 -16.33 2.22
CA LEU A 259 1.24 -17.60 2.54
C LEU A 259 1.17 -17.86 4.04
N PRO A 260 2.23 -17.68 4.86
CA PRO A 260 2.13 -17.88 6.30
C PRO A 260 1.08 -16.96 6.93
N MET A 261 1.03 -15.69 6.51
CA MET A 261 0.04 -14.73 6.99
C MET A 261 -1.39 -15.09 6.55
N MET A 262 -1.56 -15.58 5.32
CA MET A 262 -2.86 -16.04 4.83
C MET A 262 -3.36 -17.27 5.60
N VAL A 263 -2.48 -18.26 5.82
CA VAL A 263 -2.81 -19.48 6.59
C VAL A 263 -3.17 -19.12 8.02
N ILE A 264 -2.33 -18.32 8.69
CA ILE A 264 -2.59 -17.87 10.06
C ILE A 264 -3.84 -16.99 10.09
N GLY A 265 -4.04 -16.09 9.12
CA GLY A 265 -5.18 -15.17 9.06
C GLY A 265 -6.53 -15.87 8.83
N ILE A 266 -6.56 -16.99 8.09
CA ILE A 266 -7.79 -17.76 7.85
C ILE A 266 -8.10 -18.71 9.02
N TYR A 267 -7.11 -19.05 9.86
CA TYR A 267 -7.34 -19.84 11.05
C TYR A 267 -8.43 -19.21 11.93
N GLN A 268 -9.46 -19.96 12.33
CA GLN A 268 -10.59 -19.46 13.13
C GLN A 268 -11.26 -18.17 12.59
N PHE A 269 -11.24 -17.93 11.27
CA PHE A 269 -11.72 -16.69 10.64
C PHE A 269 -13.14 -16.26 11.06
N LYS A 270 -14.04 -17.21 11.35
CA LYS A 270 -15.41 -16.92 11.84
C LYS A 270 -15.43 -16.03 13.09
N SER A 271 -14.43 -16.18 13.96
CA SER A 271 -14.27 -15.46 15.24
C SER A 271 -13.63 -14.07 15.10
N HIS A 272 -13.33 -13.63 13.88
CA HIS A 272 -12.74 -12.31 13.64
C HIS A 272 -13.78 -11.19 13.79
N PRO A 273 -13.34 -9.97 14.17
CA PRO A 273 -14.19 -8.78 14.08
C PRO A 273 -14.86 -8.68 12.71
N GLN A 274 -16.16 -8.36 12.69
CA GLN A 274 -16.96 -8.36 11.46
C GLN A 274 -16.34 -7.46 10.40
N TYR A 275 -15.82 -6.30 10.79
CA TYR A 275 -15.15 -5.39 9.86
C TYR A 275 -13.90 -6.00 9.20
N LEU A 276 -13.05 -6.70 9.95
CA LEU A 276 -11.86 -7.35 9.38
C LEU A 276 -12.25 -8.48 8.41
N LYS A 277 -13.35 -9.20 8.69
CA LYS A 277 -13.89 -10.19 7.76
C LYS A 277 -14.32 -9.55 6.43
N ILE A 278 -15.02 -8.41 6.49
CA ILE A 278 -15.41 -7.64 5.31
C ILE A 278 -14.17 -7.15 4.55
N ALA A 279 -13.20 -6.54 5.24
CA ALA A 279 -11.97 -6.04 4.63
C ALA A 279 -11.17 -7.15 3.91
N SER A 280 -11.18 -8.37 4.46
CA SER A 280 -10.51 -9.53 3.85
C SER A 280 -11.05 -9.93 2.47
N SER A 281 -12.26 -9.48 2.10
CA SER A 281 -12.84 -9.72 0.77
C SER A 281 -11.98 -9.14 -0.38
N ILE A 282 -11.13 -8.16 -0.07
CA ILE A 282 -10.16 -7.63 -1.02
C ILE A 282 -9.16 -8.71 -1.46
N ILE A 283 -8.72 -9.59 -0.54
CA ILE A 283 -7.62 -10.54 -0.78
C ILE A 283 -7.82 -11.38 -2.06
N PRO A 284 -8.92 -12.14 -2.23
CA PRO A 284 -9.10 -12.95 -3.42
C PRO A 284 -9.18 -12.11 -4.70
N VAL A 285 -9.88 -10.97 -4.66
CA VAL A 285 -10.04 -10.11 -5.84
C VAL A 285 -8.72 -9.46 -6.23
N PHE A 286 -7.93 -9.04 -5.25
CA PHE A 286 -6.62 -8.45 -5.43
C PHE A 286 -5.64 -9.45 -6.04
N ILE A 287 -5.59 -10.69 -5.51
CA ILE A 287 -4.77 -11.77 -6.04
C ILE A 287 -5.14 -12.02 -7.51
N VAL A 288 -6.42 -12.25 -7.81
CA VAL A 288 -6.88 -12.50 -9.18
C VAL A 288 -6.50 -11.34 -10.10
N ALA A 289 -6.79 -10.10 -9.72
CA ALA A 289 -6.47 -8.93 -10.52
C ALA A 289 -4.96 -8.76 -10.77
N HIS A 290 -4.11 -9.07 -9.78
CA HIS A 290 -2.65 -8.98 -9.95
C HIS A 290 -2.10 -10.09 -10.85
N TYR A 291 -2.67 -11.28 -10.80
CA TYR A 291 -2.31 -12.35 -11.74
C TYR A 291 -2.79 -12.04 -13.16
N LEU A 292 -3.95 -11.39 -13.30
CA LEU A 292 -4.54 -11.08 -14.60
C LEU A 292 -3.95 -9.84 -15.29
N VAL A 293 -3.69 -8.79 -14.51
CA VAL A 293 -3.39 -7.43 -15.02
C VAL A 293 -2.11 -6.85 -14.43
N GLY A 294 -1.70 -7.30 -13.24
CA GLY A 294 -0.51 -6.81 -12.56
C GLY A 294 0.79 -7.46 -13.05
N ILE A 295 1.92 -7.08 -12.46
CA ILE A 295 3.21 -7.76 -12.65
C ILE A 295 3.58 -8.37 -11.30
N ILE A 296 3.31 -9.66 -11.09
CA ILE A 296 3.48 -10.35 -9.80
C ILE A 296 4.91 -10.26 -9.28
N ILE A 297 5.86 -10.20 -10.22
CA ILE A 297 7.30 -10.11 -9.95
C ILE A 297 7.64 -8.85 -9.13
N GLU A 298 6.79 -7.82 -9.17
CA GLU A 298 6.94 -6.61 -8.37
C GLU A 298 6.29 -6.76 -6.98
N SER A 299 7.06 -7.20 -5.99
CA SER A 299 6.61 -7.36 -4.58
C SER A 299 5.95 -6.11 -4.01
N ARG A 300 6.41 -4.91 -4.41
CA ARG A 300 5.86 -3.62 -3.97
C ARG A 300 4.37 -3.42 -4.31
N LEU A 301 3.87 -4.05 -5.37
CA LEU A 301 2.45 -3.96 -5.75
C LEU A 301 1.53 -4.60 -4.69
N TRP A 302 2.06 -5.52 -3.90
CA TRP A 302 1.31 -6.29 -2.90
C TRP A 302 1.16 -5.58 -1.56
N MET A 303 1.82 -4.43 -1.36
CA MET A 303 1.81 -3.71 -0.08
C MET A 303 0.41 -3.39 0.47
N PRO A 304 -0.62 -3.04 -0.35
CA PRO A 304 -1.97 -2.85 0.15
C PRO A 304 -2.57 -4.10 0.82
N LEU A 305 -2.19 -5.31 0.40
CA LEU A 305 -2.63 -6.52 1.09
C LEU A 305 -2.04 -6.67 2.48
N PHE A 306 -0.84 -6.14 2.74
CA PHE A 306 -0.23 -6.19 4.07
C PHE A 306 -1.13 -5.50 5.10
N VAL A 307 -1.77 -4.38 4.72
CA VAL A 307 -2.71 -3.62 5.56
C VAL A 307 -3.89 -4.48 6.02
N VAL A 308 -4.32 -5.44 5.20
CA VAL A 308 -5.44 -6.35 5.51
C VAL A 308 -4.96 -7.62 6.20
N LEU A 309 -3.85 -8.22 5.75
CA LEU A 309 -3.34 -9.49 6.26
C LEU A 309 -2.70 -9.38 7.64
N VAL A 310 -2.00 -8.30 7.94
CA VAL A 310 -1.36 -8.07 9.26
C VAL A 310 -2.38 -8.14 10.40
N PRO A 311 -3.49 -7.37 10.41
CA PRO A 311 -4.45 -7.43 11.52
C PRO A 311 -5.13 -8.81 11.64
N LEU A 312 -5.43 -9.48 10.51
CA LEU A 312 -5.98 -10.84 10.54
C LEU A 312 -5.02 -11.83 11.20
N THR A 313 -3.73 -11.74 10.84
CA THR A 313 -2.66 -12.59 11.38
C THR A 313 -2.52 -12.40 12.88
N ILE A 314 -2.38 -11.14 13.33
CA ILE A 314 -2.17 -10.81 14.75
C ILE A 314 -3.38 -11.16 15.59
N ASN A 315 -4.61 -10.96 15.09
CA ASN A 315 -5.82 -11.38 15.78
C ASN A 315 -5.82 -12.88 16.14
N ASN A 316 -5.31 -13.73 15.25
CA ASN A 316 -5.22 -15.16 15.51
C ASN A 316 -4.02 -15.54 16.37
N LEU A 317 -2.86 -14.91 16.19
CA LEU A 317 -1.71 -15.14 17.06
C LEU A 317 -2.05 -14.84 18.53
N ILE A 318 -2.77 -13.75 18.81
CA ILE A 318 -3.24 -13.42 20.16
C ILE A 318 -4.10 -14.55 20.74
N LYS A 319 -4.99 -15.14 19.95
CA LYS A 319 -5.87 -16.23 20.39
C LYS A 319 -5.12 -17.53 20.63
N ILE A 320 -4.16 -17.85 19.76
CA ILE A 320 -3.33 -19.05 19.85
C ILE A 320 -2.43 -18.99 21.10
N LEU A 321 -1.89 -17.81 21.41
CA LEU A 321 -0.95 -17.62 22.52
C LEU A 321 -1.62 -17.43 23.89
N ARG A 322 -2.93 -17.16 23.95
CA ARG A 322 -3.66 -17.04 25.22
C ARG A 322 -3.85 -18.41 25.88
N PRO A 323 -3.50 -18.57 27.16
CA PRO A 323 -3.78 -19.80 27.92
C PRO A 323 -5.26 -20.17 27.84
N ARG A 324 -5.57 -21.48 27.72
CA ARG A 324 -6.97 -21.96 27.65
C ARG A 324 -7.82 -21.51 28.84
N GLU A 325 -7.20 -21.32 29.99
CA GLU A 325 -7.87 -20.91 31.23
C GLU A 325 -8.41 -19.46 31.19
N GLU A 326 -7.85 -18.60 30.34
CA GLU A 326 -8.29 -17.21 30.19
C GLU A 326 -9.34 -17.02 29.07
N GLN A 327 -9.71 -18.09 28.37
CA GLN A 327 -10.72 -18.05 27.31
C GLN A 327 -12.13 -18.11 27.90
N ILE A 328 -12.46 -17.19 28.81
CA ILE A 328 -13.82 -17.01 29.29
C ILE A 328 -14.64 -16.43 28.11
N PRO A 329 -15.75 -17.07 27.71
CA PRO A 329 -16.55 -16.59 26.59
C PRO A 329 -17.08 -15.19 26.87
N THR A 330 -16.54 -14.18 26.20
CA THR A 330 -17.13 -12.84 26.18
C THR A 330 -18.43 -12.93 25.38
N SER A 331 -19.55 -12.65 26.04
CA SER A 331 -20.88 -12.66 25.43
C SER A 331 -20.91 -11.79 24.15
N PRO A 332 -21.53 -12.25 23.05
CA PRO A 332 -21.63 -11.46 21.83
C PRO A 332 -22.46 -10.20 22.06
N ILE A 333 -21.92 -9.04 21.68
CA ILE A 333 -22.64 -7.76 21.52
C ILE A 333 -23.03 -7.63 20.05
#